data_AF-A0A2N1UU94-F1
#
_entry.id   AF-A0A2N1UU94-F1
#
_cell.length_a   1.000
_cell.length_b   1.000
_cell.length_c   1.000
_cell.angle_alpha   90.00
_cell.angle_beta   90.00
_cell.angle_gamma   90.00
#
_symmetry.space_group_name_H-M   'P 1'
#
loop_
_entity.id
_entity.type
_entity.pdbx_description
1 polymer ?
#
loop_
_entity_poly.entity_id
_entity_poly.type
_entity_poly.pdbx_seq_one_letter_code
_entity_poly.pdbx_strand_id
1 'polypeptide(L)'
;MESWKQILIGGLAGCLMTGLGLGGVGYLAFKDLSTEKTALQIKLKQAALRHADVSETQSELQAEIEGLKAQKAKAYGKTIDSLIQAKEHAGIDAMYEIGIRALQAKDYAKAYFALAGVKDADPAYKDVKTHYPAAKKAYDVFQKKTLEEKLSSNYARAVDHQIKGQFAQAQAAYRQVVSLNPSYRDSKARLNVVSQQLSLIQASREAEQKKRWLEASYQLAIKEQALGRLSRARDTYAAIVFYAPKYKDAAQRLKSINARLPKPSPPATQQVAAGNPQCYQKGVAFGNCAKAGAGNPACQQPGMNSIPPECMGNPEFQKGMSSVISQTRQDPQDFQDSPDIQNTQDVQDSQNTLNLLKNLPSVLKNL
;
A
#
# COMPACT_ATOMS: atom_id res chain seq x y z
N MET A 1 -4.78 9.02 33.57
CA MET A 1 -3.34 8.98 33.22
C MET A 1 -2.52 8.25 34.29
N GLU A 2 -3.16 7.44 35.15
CA GLU A 2 -2.53 6.86 36.34
C GLU A 2 -1.78 5.52 36.13
N SER A 3 -2.00 4.80 35.03
CA SER A 3 -1.46 3.43 34.90
C SER A 3 0.06 3.38 34.61
N TRP A 4 0.61 4.35 33.87
CA TRP A 4 2.03 4.36 33.51
C TRP A 4 2.95 4.80 34.66
N LYS A 5 2.42 5.51 35.66
CA LYS A 5 3.18 5.93 36.86
C LYS A 5 3.57 4.75 37.74
N GLN A 6 2.76 3.68 37.78
CA GLN A 6 3.09 2.46 38.53
C GLN A 6 4.19 1.62 37.86
N ILE A 7 4.26 1.63 36.52
CA ILE A 7 5.27 0.88 35.76
C ILE A 7 6.66 1.54 35.87
N LEU A 8 6.73 2.86 35.93
CA LEU A 8 8.00 3.59 36.11
C LEU A 8 8.59 3.48 37.53
N ILE A 9 7.74 3.36 38.56
CA ILE A 9 8.18 3.08 39.94
C ILE A 9 8.78 1.67 40.04
N GLY A 10 8.24 0.69 39.29
CA GLY A 10 8.84 -0.63 39.15
C GLY A 10 10.17 -0.65 38.39
N GLY A 11 10.35 0.23 37.40
CA GLY A 11 11.57 0.33 36.59
C GLY A 11 12.78 0.96 37.31
N LEU A 12 12.55 1.92 38.20
CA LEU A 12 13.63 2.55 38.98
C LEU A 12 14.20 1.64 40.08
N ALA A 13 13.43 0.66 40.56
CA ALA A 13 13.94 -0.38 41.45
C ALA A 13 14.90 -1.36 40.74
N GLY A 14 14.75 -1.55 39.42
CA GLY A 14 15.62 -2.43 38.62
C GLY A 14 16.99 -1.84 38.26
N CYS A 15 17.09 -0.52 38.05
CA CYS A 15 18.37 0.11 37.70
C CYS A 15 19.30 0.34 38.90
N LEU A 16 18.79 0.38 40.13
CA LEU A 16 19.60 0.55 41.36
C LEU A 16 20.44 -0.70 41.73
N MET A 17 20.18 -1.86 41.11
CA MET A 17 20.96 -3.09 41.31
C MET A 17 22.21 -3.17 40.43
N THR A 18 22.39 -2.28 39.45
CA THR A 18 23.54 -2.33 38.51
C THR A 18 24.68 -1.36 38.85
N GLY A 19 24.61 -0.67 39.98
CA GLY A 19 25.79 -0.06 40.60
C GLY A 19 26.52 0.99 39.74
N LEU A 20 25.83 1.71 38.87
CA LEU A 20 26.42 2.84 38.15
C LEU A 20 25.85 4.17 38.66
N GLY A 21 26.57 4.70 39.65
CA GLY A 21 26.77 6.14 39.85
C GLY A 21 25.54 7.00 40.10
N LEU A 22 25.02 6.96 41.33
CA LEU A 22 24.35 8.13 41.91
C LEU A 22 25.13 8.56 43.15
N GLY A 23 25.67 9.77 43.08
CA GLY A 23 26.55 10.37 44.08
C GLY A 23 25.94 10.45 45.47
N GLY A 24 26.82 10.72 46.45
CA GLY A 24 26.65 10.48 47.89
C GLY A 24 25.37 10.99 48.58
N VAL A 25 24.55 11.80 47.93
CA VAL A 25 23.23 12.24 48.45
C VAL A 25 22.24 11.08 48.54
N GLY A 26 22.24 10.15 47.57
CA GLY A 26 21.38 8.95 47.61
C GLY A 26 21.79 7.94 48.69
N TYR A 27 23.10 7.86 48.97
CA TYR A 27 23.67 6.93 49.96
C TYR A 27 23.42 7.42 51.40
N LEU A 28 23.55 8.73 51.66
CA LEU A 28 23.27 9.32 52.97
C LEU A 28 21.80 9.17 53.37
N ALA A 29 20.87 9.43 52.43
CA ALA A 29 19.44 9.26 52.67
C ALA A 29 19.04 7.80 52.98
N PHE A 30 19.75 6.81 52.41
CA PHE A 30 19.52 5.39 52.68
C PHE A 30 20.03 4.96 54.06
N LYS A 31 21.15 5.53 54.51
CA LYS A 31 21.77 5.23 55.81
C LYS A 31 20.93 5.78 56.96
N ASP A 32 20.39 7.00 56.82
CA ASP A 32 19.50 7.61 57.80
C ASP A 32 18.16 6.84 57.92
N LEU A 33 17.69 6.24 56.83
CA LEU A 33 16.48 5.40 56.80
C LEU A 33 16.64 4.09 57.59
N SER A 34 17.83 3.48 57.50
CA SER A 34 18.19 2.29 58.26
C SER A 34 18.18 2.58 59.75
N THR A 35 18.75 3.71 60.17
CA THR A 35 18.82 4.09 61.59
C THR A 35 17.45 4.46 62.16
N GLU A 36 16.60 5.21 61.44
CA GLU A 36 15.24 5.55 61.91
C GLU A 36 14.32 4.33 62.00
N LYS A 37 14.37 3.43 61.01
CA LYS A 37 13.59 2.18 61.03
C LYS A 37 13.98 1.30 62.21
N THR A 38 15.28 1.25 62.52
CA THR A 38 15.80 0.46 63.64
C THR A 38 15.40 1.10 64.98
N ALA A 39 15.43 2.43 65.08
CA ALA A 39 14.96 3.16 66.27
C ALA A 39 13.46 2.97 66.53
N LEU A 40 12.62 3.00 65.47
CA LEU A 40 11.18 2.71 65.61
C LEU A 40 10.92 1.26 66.00
N GLN A 41 11.62 0.29 65.40
CA GLN A 41 11.52 -1.13 65.76
C GLN A 41 11.93 -1.40 67.22
N ILE A 42 12.94 -0.69 67.72
CA ILE A 42 13.38 -0.78 69.12
C ILE A 42 12.30 -0.21 70.04
N LYS A 43 11.70 0.95 69.72
CA LYS A 43 10.58 1.52 70.49
C LYS A 43 9.36 0.59 70.49
N LEU A 44 9.07 -0.06 69.36
CA LEU A 44 7.95 -1.01 69.21
C LEU A 44 8.15 -2.26 70.09
N LYS A 45 9.38 -2.78 70.18
CA LYS A 45 9.74 -3.86 71.13
C LYS A 45 9.67 -3.42 72.59
N GLN A 46 10.06 -2.18 72.90
CA GLN A 46 10.02 -1.65 74.26
C GLN A 46 8.59 -1.38 74.75
N ALA A 47 7.69 -0.95 73.86
CA ALA A 47 6.27 -0.74 74.16
C ALA A 47 5.54 -2.08 74.40
N ALA A 48 5.85 -3.12 73.64
CA ALA A 48 5.26 -4.46 73.80
C ALA A 48 5.58 -5.15 75.15
N LEU A 49 6.59 -4.68 75.89
CA LEU A 49 6.99 -5.21 77.19
C LEU A 49 6.24 -4.57 78.39
N ARG A 50 5.49 -3.49 78.19
CA ARG A 50 4.70 -2.82 79.25
C ARG A 50 3.23 -3.23 79.10
N HIS A 51 2.85 -4.31 79.77
CA HIS A 51 1.48 -4.84 79.74
C HIS A 51 0.51 -3.97 80.57
N ALA A 52 -0.05 -2.93 79.96
CA ALA A 52 -1.37 -2.32 80.21
C ALA A 52 -1.52 -1.11 79.25
N ASP A 53 -2.62 -1.03 78.50
CA ASP A 53 -2.90 -0.04 77.42
C ASP A 53 -2.19 -0.21 76.07
N VAL A 54 -2.13 -1.46 75.59
CA VAL A 54 -1.54 -1.81 74.27
C VAL A 54 -2.40 -1.36 73.09
N SER A 55 -3.72 -1.17 73.23
CA SER A 55 -4.60 -0.85 72.08
C SER A 55 -4.61 0.63 71.68
N GLU A 56 -4.61 1.55 72.65
CA GLU A 56 -4.59 2.99 72.40
C GLU A 56 -3.22 3.40 71.81
N THR A 57 -2.14 2.89 72.41
CA THR A 57 -0.76 3.08 71.95
C THR A 57 -0.47 2.43 70.58
N GLN A 58 -1.11 1.30 70.24
CA GLN A 58 -1.04 0.74 68.88
C GLN A 58 -1.74 1.63 67.86
N SER A 59 -2.91 2.18 68.18
CA SER A 59 -3.68 3.01 67.25
C SER A 59 -2.96 4.34 66.94
N GLU A 60 -2.37 4.97 67.94
CA GLU A 60 -1.59 6.21 67.80
C GLU A 60 -0.32 5.98 66.98
N LEU A 61 0.43 4.91 67.28
CA LEU A 61 1.64 4.55 66.53
C LEU A 61 1.32 4.21 65.07
N GLN A 62 0.16 3.59 64.82
CA GLN A 62 -0.27 3.25 63.47
C GLN A 62 -0.71 4.50 62.69
N ALA A 63 -1.38 5.46 63.34
CA ALA A 63 -1.68 6.76 62.76
C ALA A 63 -0.42 7.58 62.44
N GLU A 64 0.60 7.54 63.31
CA GLU A 64 1.89 8.19 63.08
C GLU A 64 2.65 7.55 61.90
N ILE A 65 2.63 6.21 61.79
CA ILE A 65 3.20 5.49 60.65
C ILE A 65 2.50 5.88 59.34
N GLU A 66 1.17 5.94 59.32
CA GLU A 66 0.42 6.35 58.13
C GLU A 66 0.65 7.83 57.78
N GLY A 67 0.77 8.70 58.79
CA GLY A 67 1.15 10.11 58.62
C GLY A 67 2.55 10.27 58.00
N LEU A 68 3.54 9.53 58.51
CA LEU A 68 4.90 9.51 57.97
C LEU A 68 4.96 8.94 56.56
N LYS A 69 4.18 7.88 56.26
CA LYS A 69 4.05 7.33 54.90
C LYS A 69 3.47 8.36 53.95
N ALA A 70 2.39 9.05 54.33
CA ALA A 70 1.76 10.08 53.52
C ALA A 70 2.69 11.28 53.28
N GLN A 71 3.43 11.71 54.32
CA GLN A 71 4.39 12.79 54.22
C GLN A 71 5.57 12.44 53.31
N LYS A 72 6.15 11.24 53.45
CA LYS A 72 7.22 10.75 52.58
C LYS A 72 6.73 10.56 51.15
N ALA A 73 5.53 10.02 50.93
CA ALA A 73 4.92 9.93 49.60
C ALA A 73 4.76 11.30 48.93
N LYS A 74 4.34 12.32 49.69
CA LYS A 74 4.25 13.71 49.20
C LYS A 74 5.62 14.30 48.86
N ALA A 75 6.65 14.02 49.66
CA ALA A 75 8.03 14.46 49.40
C ALA A 75 8.61 13.78 48.15
N TYR A 76 8.39 12.47 47.97
CA TYR A 76 8.80 11.76 46.75
C TYR A 76 8.05 12.25 45.52
N GLY A 77 6.74 12.51 45.62
CA GLY A 77 5.95 13.10 44.54
C GLY A 77 6.55 14.42 44.06
N LYS A 78 6.82 15.36 44.97
CA LYS A 78 7.46 16.65 44.64
C LYS A 78 8.84 16.48 43.98
N THR A 79 9.63 15.52 44.46
CA THR A 79 10.97 15.25 43.93
C THR A 79 10.88 14.70 42.51
N ILE A 80 9.99 13.75 42.25
CA ILE A 80 9.74 13.19 40.92
C ILE A 80 9.23 14.27 39.97
N ASP A 81 8.27 15.09 40.40
CA ASP A 81 7.75 16.20 39.59
C ASP A 81 8.87 17.20 39.22
N SER A 82 9.75 17.54 40.17
CA SER A 82 10.90 18.41 39.90
C SER A 82 11.90 17.81 38.90
N LEU A 83 12.09 16.48 38.93
CA LEU A 83 12.96 15.77 37.99
C LEU A 83 12.33 15.69 36.59
N ILE A 84 11.00 15.50 36.51
CA ILE A 84 10.25 15.52 35.26
C ILE A 84 10.36 16.92 34.63
N GLN A 85 10.12 17.98 35.42
CA GLN A 85 10.27 19.36 34.95
C GLN A 85 11.70 19.64 34.49
N ALA A 86 12.72 19.23 35.26
CA ALA A 86 14.12 19.40 34.86
C ALA A 86 14.45 18.67 33.55
N LYS A 87 13.90 17.47 33.34
CA LYS A 87 14.06 16.71 32.09
C LYS A 87 13.35 17.37 30.91
N GLU A 88 12.12 17.87 31.12
CA GLU A 88 11.36 18.60 30.10
C GLU A 88 12.09 19.90 29.71
N HIS A 89 12.57 20.67 30.69
CA HIS A 89 13.38 21.85 30.45
C HIS A 89 14.70 21.55 29.72
N ALA A 90 15.39 20.46 30.08
CA ALA A 90 16.59 20.03 29.36
C ALA A 90 16.30 19.64 27.90
N GLY A 91 15.12 19.07 27.63
CA GLY A 91 14.66 18.77 26.28
C GLY A 91 14.38 20.02 25.44
N ILE A 92 13.69 21.01 26.02
CA ILE A 92 13.38 22.29 25.35
C ILE A 92 14.67 23.08 25.08
N ASP A 93 15.61 23.11 26.04
CA ASP A 93 16.90 23.77 25.88
C ASP A 93 17.71 23.16 24.74
N ALA A 94 17.82 21.84 24.70
CA ALA A 94 18.49 21.13 23.61
C ALA A 94 17.85 21.43 22.24
N MET A 95 16.51 21.43 22.15
CA MET A 95 15.80 21.76 20.90
C MET A 95 16.02 23.21 20.48
N TYR A 96 16.05 24.14 21.42
CA TYR A 96 16.34 25.55 21.14
C TYR A 96 17.75 25.71 20.57
N GLU A 97 18.76 25.12 21.22
CA GLU A 97 20.16 25.17 20.75
C GLU A 97 20.33 24.51 19.38
N ILE A 98 19.67 23.36 19.13
CA ILE A 98 19.64 22.74 17.79
C ILE A 98 19.04 23.71 16.76
N GLY A 99 17.94 24.38 17.10
CA GLY A 99 17.26 25.33 16.24
C GLY A 99 18.15 26.52 15.86
N ILE A 100 18.83 27.13 16.85
CA ILE A 100 19.73 28.26 16.62
C ILE A 100 20.95 27.85 15.80
N ARG A 101 21.59 26.72 16.11
CA ARG A 101 22.72 26.21 15.32
C ARG A 101 22.32 25.88 13.90
N ALA A 102 21.13 25.30 13.70
CA ALA A 102 20.59 25.01 12.37
C ALA A 102 20.33 26.29 11.56
N LEU A 103 19.83 27.36 12.19
CA LEU A 103 19.69 28.68 11.54
C LEU A 103 21.03 29.22 11.06
N GLN A 104 22.06 29.16 11.90
CA GLN A 104 23.42 29.60 11.56
C GLN A 104 24.02 28.76 10.42
N ALA A 105 23.78 27.44 10.45
CA ALA A 105 24.19 26.51 9.41
C ALA A 105 23.34 26.58 8.13
N LYS A 106 22.30 27.43 8.09
CA LYS A 106 21.31 27.51 7.00
C LYS A 106 20.56 26.19 6.73
N ASP A 107 20.49 25.31 7.72
CA ASP A 107 19.61 24.14 7.72
C ASP A 107 18.20 24.56 8.15
N TYR A 108 17.50 25.21 7.22
CA TYR A 108 16.22 25.88 7.51
C TYR A 108 15.12 24.90 7.92
N ALA A 109 15.15 23.66 7.43
CA ALA A 109 14.20 22.63 7.80
C ALA A 109 14.38 22.23 9.27
N LYS A 110 15.61 21.87 9.67
CA LYS A 110 15.92 21.51 11.06
C LYS A 110 15.65 22.67 12.01
N ALA A 111 16.02 23.89 11.62
CA ALA A 111 15.74 25.10 12.37
C ALA A 111 14.24 25.30 12.61
N TYR A 112 13.43 25.19 11.55
CA TYR A 112 11.98 25.36 11.64
C TYR A 112 11.35 24.33 12.58
N PHE A 113 11.63 23.04 12.39
CA PHE A 113 11.02 21.99 13.21
C PHE A 113 11.46 22.05 14.68
N ALA A 114 12.74 22.31 14.94
CA ALA A 114 13.25 22.41 16.31
C ALA A 114 12.65 23.61 17.06
N LEU A 115 12.61 24.80 16.43
CA LEU A 115 12.03 25.99 17.04
C LEU A 115 10.50 25.96 17.11
N ALA A 116 9.83 25.24 16.20
CA ALA A 116 8.40 24.97 16.31
C ALA A 116 8.11 24.17 17.57
N GLY A 117 8.86 23.10 17.82
CA GLY A 117 8.74 22.28 19.03
C GLY A 117 8.95 23.08 20.32
N VAL A 118 9.94 23.97 20.35
CA VAL A 118 10.16 24.89 21.48
C VAL A 118 8.98 25.84 21.65
N LYS A 119 8.50 26.48 20.57
CA LYS A 119 7.36 27.41 20.63
C LYS A 119 6.07 26.73 21.09
N ASP A 120 5.87 25.47 20.73
CA ASP A 120 4.66 24.72 21.09
C ASP A 120 4.73 24.19 22.53
N ALA A 121 5.92 23.88 23.03
CA ALA A 121 6.13 23.48 24.42
C ALA A 121 6.10 24.68 25.40
N ASP A 122 6.80 25.76 25.07
CA ASP A 122 6.85 26.98 25.87
C ASP A 122 7.08 28.22 24.96
N PRO A 123 6.00 28.97 24.64
CA PRO A 123 6.09 30.18 23.82
C PRO A 123 6.93 31.32 24.44
N ALA A 124 7.14 31.31 25.76
CA ALA A 124 7.92 32.30 26.48
C ALA A 124 9.39 31.89 26.65
N TYR A 125 9.77 30.71 26.14
CA TYR A 125 11.12 30.17 26.28
C TYR A 125 12.16 30.98 25.51
N LYS A 126 13.07 31.62 26.24
CA LYS A 126 14.15 32.46 25.68
C LYS A 126 13.60 33.41 24.59
N ASP A 127 14.31 33.52 23.47
CA ASP A 127 13.92 34.35 22.32
C ASP A 127 13.20 33.58 21.22
N VAL A 128 12.54 32.44 21.54
CA VAL A 128 11.86 31.61 20.51
C VAL A 128 10.81 32.41 19.72
N LYS A 129 10.13 33.36 20.36
CA LYS A 129 9.16 34.28 19.72
C LYS A 129 9.75 35.08 18.55
N THR A 130 11.07 35.30 18.55
CA THR A 130 11.78 36.01 17.47
C THR A 130 12.41 35.05 16.47
N HIS A 131 13.03 33.96 16.96
CA HIS A 131 13.74 33.02 16.10
C HIS A 131 12.81 32.11 15.30
N TYR A 132 11.66 31.71 15.86
CA TYR A 132 10.71 30.86 15.15
C TYR A 132 10.14 31.53 13.88
N PRO A 133 9.63 32.78 13.91
CA PRO A 133 9.18 33.45 12.68
C PRO A 133 10.29 33.60 11.64
N ALA A 134 11.52 33.90 12.08
CA ALA A 134 12.68 33.98 11.20
C ALA A 134 13.00 32.63 10.53
N ALA A 135 13.00 31.54 11.30
CA ALA A 135 13.21 30.18 10.81
C ALA A 135 12.09 29.75 9.84
N LYS A 136 10.83 30.01 10.19
CA LYS A 136 9.68 29.75 9.33
C LYS A 136 9.80 30.48 8.00
N LYS A 137 10.09 31.78 8.02
CA LYS A 137 10.28 32.59 6.79
C LYS A 137 11.41 32.03 5.93
N ALA A 138 12.54 31.68 6.54
CA ALA A 138 13.68 31.12 5.82
C ALA A 138 13.36 29.75 5.20
N TYR A 139 12.63 28.90 5.92
CA TYR A 139 12.15 27.61 5.43
C TYR A 139 11.13 27.77 4.28
N ASP A 140 10.20 28.72 4.37
CA ASP A 140 9.24 29.02 3.30
C ASP A 140 9.96 29.46 2.01
N VAL A 141 11.01 30.30 2.14
CA VAL A 141 11.86 30.71 1.01
C VAL A 141 12.64 29.52 0.44
N PHE A 142 13.23 28.70 1.30
CA PHE A 142 13.97 27.50 0.91
C PHE A 142 13.10 26.50 0.15
N GLN A 143 11.87 26.26 0.61
CA GLN A 143 10.90 25.40 -0.05
C GLN A 143 10.52 25.93 -1.43
N LYS A 144 10.21 27.23 -1.55
CA LYS A 144 9.92 27.87 -2.84
C LYS A 144 11.07 27.72 -3.82
N LYS A 145 12.30 28.02 -3.39
CA LYS A 145 13.50 27.88 -4.22
C LYS A 145 13.71 26.44 -4.68
N THR A 146 13.60 25.48 -3.76
CA THR A 146 13.76 24.05 -4.07
C THR A 146 12.70 23.58 -5.07
N LEU A 147 11.45 24.05 -4.92
CA LEU A 147 10.37 23.76 -5.86
C LEU A 147 10.65 24.38 -7.24
N GLU A 148 11.11 25.63 -7.30
CA GLU A 148 11.48 26.30 -8.55
C GLU A 148 12.62 25.59 -9.28
N GLU A 149 13.66 25.17 -8.56
CA GLU A 149 14.78 24.38 -9.10
C GLU A 149 14.30 23.05 -9.65
N LYS A 150 13.44 22.34 -8.91
CA LYS A 150 12.84 21.07 -9.34
C LYS A 150 11.96 21.25 -10.58
N LEU A 151 11.17 22.31 -10.64
CA LEU A 151 10.35 22.65 -11.82
C LEU A 151 11.23 22.96 -13.03
N SER A 152 12.25 23.80 -12.84
CA SER A 152 13.19 24.20 -13.91
C SER A 152 13.98 23.02 -14.46
N SER A 153 14.52 22.17 -13.58
CA SER A 153 15.25 20.96 -13.95
C SER A 153 14.38 19.96 -14.72
N ASN A 154 13.18 19.68 -14.21
CA ASN A 154 12.23 18.79 -14.89
C ASN A 154 11.79 19.35 -16.25
N TYR A 155 11.55 20.65 -16.34
CA TYR A 155 11.18 21.32 -17.58
C TYR A 155 12.33 21.25 -18.61
N ALA A 156 13.56 21.57 -18.21
CA ALA A 156 14.72 21.48 -19.08
C ALA A 156 14.92 20.06 -19.63
N ARG A 157 14.79 19.05 -18.77
CA ARG A 157 14.83 17.64 -19.18
C ARG A 157 13.70 17.27 -20.15
N ALA A 158 12.48 17.77 -19.91
CA ALA A 158 11.35 17.52 -20.80
C ALA A 158 11.58 18.11 -22.20
N VAL A 159 12.12 19.33 -22.26
CA VAL A 159 12.50 20.00 -23.52
C VAL A 159 13.62 19.24 -24.23
N ASP A 160 14.65 18.80 -23.52
CA ASP A 160 15.75 18.01 -24.09
C ASP A 160 15.25 16.70 -24.72
N HIS A 161 14.40 15.95 -24.01
CA HIS A 161 13.76 14.75 -24.56
C HIS A 161 12.90 15.08 -25.79
N GLN A 162 12.16 16.19 -25.77
CA GLN A 162 11.33 16.61 -26.90
C GLN A 162 12.18 16.92 -28.14
N ILE A 163 13.30 17.66 -27.98
CA ILE A 163 14.22 17.99 -29.08
C ILE A 163 14.88 16.73 -29.65
N LYS A 164 15.18 15.75 -28.80
CA LYS A 164 15.73 14.44 -29.20
C LYS A 164 14.69 13.50 -29.85
N GLY A 165 13.43 13.92 -29.99
CA GLY A 165 12.34 13.07 -30.48
C GLY A 165 11.94 11.95 -29.53
N GLN A 166 12.39 11.99 -28.28
CA GLN A 166 12.10 11.02 -27.23
C GLN A 166 10.76 11.36 -26.57
N PHE A 167 9.69 11.33 -27.35
CA PHE A 167 8.40 11.89 -26.96
C PHE A 167 7.78 11.21 -25.72
N ALA A 168 8.02 9.91 -25.50
CA ALA A 168 7.53 9.20 -24.31
C ALA A 168 8.18 9.74 -23.03
N GLN A 169 9.50 9.91 -23.03
CA GLN A 169 10.23 10.51 -21.92
C GLN A 169 9.85 11.98 -21.71
N ALA A 170 9.69 12.74 -22.81
CA ALA A 170 9.24 14.13 -22.75
C ALA A 170 7.85 14.24 -22.11
N GLN A 171 6.91 13.36 -22.47
CA GLN A 171 5.56 13.35 -21.91
C GLN A 171 5.59 13.10 -20.40
N ALA A 172 6.36 12.10 -19.95
CA ALA A 172 6.51 11.80 -18.53
C ALA A 172 7.11 12.99 -17.76
N ALA A 173 8.14 13.63 -18.30
CA ALA A 173 8.79 14.78 -17.67
C ALA A 173 7.86 16.01 -17.62
N TYR A 174 7.13 16.34 -18.70
CA TYR A 174 6.15 17.43 -18.67
C TYR A 174 4.98 17.15 -17.71
N ARG A 175 4.53 15.90 -17.58
CA ARG A 175 3.51 15.52 -16.57
C ARG A 175 3.99 15.82 -15.15
N GLN A 176 5.26 15.54 -14.84
CA GLN A 176 5.83 15.88 -13.53
C GLN A 176 5.83 17.39 -13.28
N VAL A 177 6.16 18.20 -14.29
CA VAL A 177 6.12 19.66 -14.17
C VAL A 177 4.69 20.15 -13.94
N VAL A 178 3.73 19.68 -14.74
CA VAL A 178 2.31 20.07 -14.62
C VAL A 178 1.71 19.62 -13.29
N SER A 179 2.11 18.45 -12.75
CA SER A 179 1.64 18.00 -11.44
C SER A 179 2.17 18.85 -10.28
N LEU A 180 3.38 19.41 -10.42
CA LEU A 180 3.99 20.26 -9.40
C LEU A 180 3.48 21.71 -9.49
N ASN A 181 3.34 22.24 -10.70
CA ASN A 181 2.75 23.55 -10.97
C ASN A 181 2.15 23.58 -12.39
N PRO A 182 0.81 23.52 -12.50
CA PRO A 182 0.11 23.54 -13.79
C PRO A 182 0.37 24.80 -14.64
N SER A 183 0.76 25.90 -14.01
CA SER A 183 1.01 27.20 -14.63
C SER A 183 2.50 27.47 -14.88
N TYR A 184 3.38 26.47 -14.66
CA TYR A 184 4.80 26.64 -14.89
C TYR A 184 5.11 26.75 -16.39
N ARG A 185 5.43 27.97 -16.83
CA ARG A 185 5.77 28.29 -18.23
C ARG A 185 4.68 27.77 -19.18
N ASP A 186 5.07 27.18 -20.31
CA ASP A 186 4.20 26.60 -21.34
C ASP A 186 4.06 25.06 -21.21
N SER A 187 4.36 24.48 -20.04
CA SER A 187 4.43 23.02 -19.84
C SER A 187 3.16 22.27 -20.24
N LYS A 188 1.98 22.85 -19.96
CA LYS A 188 0.69 22.26 -20.35
C LYS A 188 0.51 22.21 -21.88
N ALA A 189 0.89 23.29 -22.57
CA ALA A 189 0.82 23.35 -24.03
C ALA A 189 1.81 22.34 -24.65
N ARG A 190 3.04 22.27 -24.13
CA ARG A 190 4.04 21.30 -24.59
C ARG A 190 3.65 19.85 -24.32
N LEU A 191 3.03 19.57 -23.18
CA LEU A 191 2.49 18.24 -22.88
C LEU A 191 1.45 17.81 -23.91
N ASN A 192 0.55 18.73 -24.32
CA ASN A 192 -0.43 18.45 -25.36
C ASN A 192 0.23 18.14 -26.70
N VAL A 193 1.19 18.97 -27.13
CA VAL A 193 1.95 18.76 -28.37
C VAL A 193 2.67 17.41 -28.37
N VAL A 194 3.40 17.09 -27.30
CA VAL A 194 4.12 15.82 -27.18
C VAL A 194 3.16 14.62 -27.17
N SER A 195 1.99 14.76 -26.53
CA SER A 195 0.97 13.71 -26.51
C SER A 195 0.37 13.45 -27.89
N GLN A 196 0.12 14.51 -28.67
CA GLN A 196 -0.33 14.39 -30.06
C GLN A 196 0.74 13.71 -30.92
N GLN A 197 2.01 14.10 -30.79
CA GLN A 197 3.12 13.47 -31.52
C GLN A 197 3.23 11.98 -31.22
N LEU A 198 3.10 11.57 -29.96
CA LEU A 198 3.10 10.15 -29.59
C LEU A 198 1.95 9.38 -30.26
N SER A 199 0.74 9.95 -30.23
CA SER A 199 -0.42 9.32 -30.87
C SER A 199 -0.23 9.16 -32.38
N LEU A 200 0.33 10.16 -33.05
CA LEU A 200 0.64 10.09 -34.48
C LEU A 200 1.70 9.01 -34.79
N ILE A 201 2.75 8.91 -33.96
CA ILE A 201 3.78 7.87 -34.11
C ILE A 201 3.18 6.47 -33.93
N GLN A 202 2.31 6.29 -32.94
CA GLN A 202 1.62 5.01 -32.70
C GLN A 202 0.71 4.65 -33.88
N ALA A 203 -0.14 5.58 -34.31
CA ALA A 203 -1.03 5.38 -35.44
C ALA A 203 -0.25 5.06 -36.74
N SER A 204 0.89 5.74 -36.96
CA SER A 204 1.75 5.46 -38.10
C SER A 204 2.37 4.05 -38.05
N ARG A 205 2.85 3.61 -36.88
CA ARG A 205 3.38 2.25 -36.69
C ARG A 205 2.31 1.19 -36.92
N GLU A 206 1.12 1.39 -36.37
CA GLU A 206 -0.02 0.49 -36.57
C GLU A 206 -0.44 0.41 -38.04
N ALA A 207 -0.50 1.55 -38.73
CA ALA A 207 -0.80 1.60 -40.15
C ALA A 207 0.23 0.83 -41.00
N GLU A 208 1.53 1.00 -40.70
CA GLU A 208 2.59 0.29 -41.42
C GLU A 208 2.57 -1.22 -41.12
N GLN A 209 2.33 -1.63 -39.88
CA GLN A 209 2.17 -3.03 -39.52
C GLN A 209 0.96 -3.66 -40.25
N LYS A 210 -0.17 -2.95 -40.29
CA LYS A 210 -1.36 -3.39 -41.03
C LYS A 210 -1.07 -3.53 -42.53
N LYS A 211 -0.36 -2.57 -43.12
CA LYS A 211 0.07 -2.63 -44.53
C LYS A 211 0.95 -3.84 -44.80
N ARG A 212 1.98 -4.08 -43.97
CA ARG A 212 2.88 -5.23 -44.10
C ARG A 212 2.14 -6.56 -43.94
N TRP A 213 1.21 -6.65 -43.00
CA TRP A 213 0.37 -7.83 -42.82
C TRP A 213 -0.53 -8.09 -44.03
N LEU A 214 -1.17 -7.05 -44.58
CA LEU A 214 -2.01 -7.15 -45.77
C LEU A 214 -1.22 -7.66 -46.97
N GLU A 215 -0.04 -7.09 -47.24
CA GLU A 215 0.81 -7.50 -48.36
C GLU A 215 1.27 -8.96 -48.20
N ALA A 216 1.81 -9.33 -47.04
CA ALA A 216 2.27 -10.69 -46.80
C ALA A 216 1.13 -11.73 -46.90
N SER A 217 -0.05 -11.39 -46.35
CA SER A 217 -1.24 -12.26 -46.43
C SER A 217 -1.73 -12.41 -47.85
N TYR A 218 -1.70 -11.33 -48.64
CA TYR A 218 -2.10 -11.35 -50.04
C TYR A 218 -1.17 -12.23 -50.88
N GLN A 219 0.14 -12.08 -50.72
CA GLN A 219 1.13 -12.93 -51.41
C GLN A 219 1.00 -14.41 -51.02
N LEU A 220 0.74 -14.70 -49.74
CA LEU A 220 0.46 -16.05 -49.28
C LEU A 220 -0.79 -16.63 -49.95
N ALA A 221 -1.88 -15.86 -50.00
CA ALA A 221 -3.13 -16.30 -50.62
C ALA A 221 -2.96 -16.60 -52.12
N ILE A 222 -2.18 -15.77 -52.83
CA ILE A 222 -1.82 -16.00 -54.24
C ILE A 222 -1.03 -17.30 -54.40
N LYS A 223 -0.02 -17.53 -53.55
CA LYS A 223 0.80 -18.75 -53.60
C LYS A 223 -0.04 -19.99 -53.30
N GLU A 224 -0.87 -19.96 -52.28
CA GLU A 224 -1.77 -21.06 -51.92
C GLU A 224 -2.78 -21.35 -53.05
N GLN A 225 -3.31 -20.31 -53.69
CA GLN A 225 -4.17 -20.44 -54.86
C GLN A 225 -3.42 -21.08 -56.04
N ALA A 226 -2.19 -20.66 -56.33
CA ALA A 226 -1.36 -21.23 -57.39
C ALA A 226 -1.01 -22.71 -57.15
N LEU A 227 -0.84 -23.11 -55.89
CA LEU A 227 -0.62 -24.50 -55.47
C LEU A 227 -1.91 -25.34 -55.43
N GLY A 228 -3.06 -24.78 -55.84
CA GLY A 228 -4.35 -25.48 -55.83
C GLY A 228 -4.98 -25.65 -54.44
N ARG A 229 -4.40 -25.05 -53.40
CA ARG A 229 -4.85 -25.15 -52.01
C ARG A 229 -5.98 -24.13 -51.74
N LEU A 230 -7.08 -24.28 -52.50
CA LEU A 230 -8.14 -23.28 -52.60
C LEU A 230 -8.83 -22.95 -51.27
N SER A 231 -8.97 -23.91 -50.35
CA SER A 231 -9.54 -23.62 -49.02
C SER A 231 -8.66 -22.68 -48.20
N ARG A 232 -7.33 -22.88 -48.21
CA ARG A 232 -6.39 -22.01 -47.47
C ARG A 232 -6.32 -20.61 -48.09
N ALA A 233 -6.34 -20.55 -49.42
CA ALA A 233 -6.41 -19.28 -50.14
C ALA A 233 -7.70 -18.52 -49.82
N ARG A 234 -8.87 -19.20 -49.79
CA ARG A 234 -10.16 -18.62 -49.40
C ARG A 234 -10.07 -17.97 -48.02
N ASP A 235 -9.60 -18.71 -47.02
CA ASP A 235 -9.56 -18.22 -45.63
C ASP A 235 -8.65 -16.99 -45.50
N THR A 236 -7.52 -17.00 -46.22
CA THR A 236 -6.58 -15.88 -46.23
C THR A 236 -7.16 -14.64 -46.94
N TYR A 237 -7.80 -14.80 -48.10
CA TYR A 237 -8.50 -13.68 -48.76
C TYR A 237 -9.69 -13.16 -47.96
N ALA A 238 -10.44 -14.04 -47.29
CA ALA A 238 -11.53 -13.64 -46.40
C ALA A 238 -11.03 -12.79 -45.23
N ALA A 239 -9.90 -13.16 -44.62
CA ALA A 239 -9.26 -12.35 -43.60
C ALA A 239 -8.85 -10.96 -44.14
N ILE A 240 -8.23 -10.89 -45.33
CA ILE A 240 -7.85 -9.62 -45.97
C ILE A 240 -9.08 -8.74 -46.19
N VAL A 241 -10.18 -9.30 -46.72
CA VAL A 241 -11.42 -8.56 -46.97
C VAL A 241 -12.06 -8.07 -45.66
N PHE A 242 -11.98 -8.85 -44.58
CA PHE A 242 -12.48 -8.43 -43.27
C PHE A 242 -11.72 -7.22 -42.72
N TYR A 243 -10.38 -7.24 -42.74
CA TYR A 243 -9.56 -6.16 -42.19
C TYR A 243 -9.35 -4.97 -43.15
N ALA A 244 -9.50 -5.19 -44.45
CA ALA A 244 -9.42 -4.18 -45.51
C ALA A 244 -10.51 -4.41 -46.58
N PRO A 245 -11.77 -4.02 -46.30
CA PRO A 245 -12.91 -4.23 -47.21
C PRO A 245 -12.74 -3.57 -48.58
N LYS A 246 -11.88 -2.55 -48.68
CA LYS A 246 -11.58 -1.83 -49.92
C LYS A 246 -10.49 -2.50 -50.78
N TYR A 247 -9.90 -3.61 -50.35
CA TYR A 247 -8.89 -4.35 -51.11
C TYR A 247 -9.58 -5.13 -52.25
N LYS A 248 -9.88 -4.43 -53.36
CA LYS A 248 -10.76 -4.90 -54.44
C LYS A 248 -10.33 -6.23 -55.05
N ASP A 249 -9.03 -6.42 -55.29
CA ASP A 249 -8.53 -7.64 -55.93
C ASP A 249 -8.73 -8.87 -55.01
N ALA A 250 -8.42 -8.78 -53.72
CA ALA A 250 -8.67 -9.86 -52.75
C ALA A 250 -10.16 -10.25 -52.69
N ALA A 251 -11.07 -9.27 -52.74
CA ALA A 251 -12.51 -9.53 -52.78
C ALA A 251 -12.95 -10.25 -54.07
N GLN A 252 -12.40 -9.86 -55.22
CA GLN A 252 -12.66 -10.53 -56.49
C GLN A 252 -12.13 -11.97 -56.48
N ARG A 253 -10.90 -12.18 -55.98
CA ARG A 253 -10.31 -13.52 -55.86
C ARG A 253 -11.07 -14.41 -54.91
N LEU A 254 -11.51 -13.89 -53.75
CA LEU A 254 -12.39 -14.61 -52.83
C LEU A 254 -13.68 -15.07 -53.51
N LYS A 255 -14.36 -14.17 -54.24
CA LYS A 255 -15.56 -14.52 -55.00
C LYS A 255 -15.27 -15.61 -56.04
N SER A 256 -14.14 -15.51 -56.75
CA SER A 256 -13.73 -16.51 -57.75
C SER A 256 -13.43 -17.88 -57.13
N ILE A 257 -12.79 -17.91 -55.95
CA ILE A 257 -12.47 -19.15 -55.23
C ILE A 257 -13.75 -19.78 -54.67
N ASN A 258 -14.65 -18.99 -54.10
CA ASN A 258 -15.94 -19.48 -53.60
C ASN A 258 -16.83 -20.06 -54.71
N ALA A 259 -16.68 -19.60 -55.96
CA ALA A 259 -17.39 -20.18 -57.11
C ALA A 259 -16.79 -21.51 -57.59
N ARG A 260 -15.49 -21.75 -57.33
CA ARG A 260 -14.76 -22.96 -57.74
C ARG A 260 -14.76 -24.04 -56.66
N LEU A 261 -14.79 -23.63 -55.40
CA LEU A 261 -15.04 -24.55 -54.31
C LEU A 261 -16.48 -25.05 -54.45
N PRO A 262 -16.74 -26.37 -54.33
CA PRO A 262 -18.11 -26.81 -54.17
C PRO A 262 -18.74 -26.01 -53.04
N LYS A 263 -20.01 -25.59 -53.20
CA LYS A 263 -20.81 -25.06 -52.07
C LYS A 263 -20.52 -25.99 -50.90
N PRO A 264 -20.18 -25.47 -49.69
CA PRO A 264 -20.02 -26.36 -48.56
C PRO A 264 -21.26 -27.22 -48.53
N SER A 265 -21.10 -28.52 -48.82
CA SER A 265 -22.13 -29.47 -48.50
C SER A 265 -22.41 -29.21 -47.03
N PRO A 266 -23.69 -29.14 -46.59
CA PRO A 266 -23.97 -29.27 -45.15
C PRO A 266 -23.09 -30.44 -44.69
N PRO A 267 -22.27 -30.23 -43.64
CA PRO A 267 -21.07 -31.02 -43.39
C PRO A 267 -21.42 -32.47 -43.69
N ALA A 268 -20.74 -33.03 -44.71
CA ALA A 268 -20.99 -34.38 -45.15
C ALA A 268 -21.09 -35.19 -43.88
N THR A 269 -22.25 -35.78 -43.64
CA THR A 269 -22.57 -36.54 -42.45
C THR A 269 -21.52 -37.66 -42.39
N GLN A 270 -20.37 -37.38 -41.78
CA GLN A 270 -19.76 -38.37 -40.94
C GLN A 270 -20.91 -38.77 -40.05
N GLN A 271 -21.26 -40.06 -40.09
CA GLN A 271 -22.25 -40.65 -39.22
C GLN A 271 -21.78 -40.46 -37.77
N VAL A 272 -21.89 -39.25 -37.25
CA VAL A 272 -21.88 -38.99 -35.82
C VAL A 272 -23.32 -39.27 -35.44
N ALA A 273 -23.47 -40.38 -34.73
CA ALA A 273 -24.74 -40.92 -34.27
C ALA A 273 -25.69 -39.79 -33.83
N ALA A 274 -26.96 -39.97 -34.18
CA ALA A 274 -28.07 -39.14 -33.75
C ALA A 274 -27.87 -38.66 -32.29
N GLY A 275 -28.18 -37.37 -32.07
CA GLY A 275 -27.94 -36.65 -30.82
C GLY A 275 -28.11 -37.55 -29.60
N ASN A 276 -26.99 -37.76 -28.90
CA ASN A 276 -27.00 -38.50 -27.65
C ASN A 276 -27.30 -37.48 -26.52
N PRO A 277 -28.54 -37.39 -25.99
CA PRO A 277 -28.89 -36.44 -24.92
C PRO A 277 -28.03 -36.61 -23.66
N GLN A 278 -27.38 -37.78 -23.50
CA GLN A 278 -26.40 -38.02 -22.45
C GLN A 278 -25.17 -37.12 -22.55
N CYS A 279 -24.72 -36.73 -23.76
CA CYS A 279 -23.56 -35.85 -23.90
C CYS A 279 -23.89 -34.39 -23.54
N TYR A 280 -25.12 -33.92 -23.75
CA TYR A 280 -25.56 -32.61 -23.28
C TYR A 280 -25.51 -32.53 -21.75
N GLN A 281 -26.10 -33.52 -21.05
CA GLN A 281 -26.10 -33.56 -19.60
C GLN A 281 -24.69 -33.68 -19.01
N LYS A 282 -23.81 -34.48 -19.64
CA LYS A 282 -22.38 -34.56 -19.27
C LYS A 282 -21.66 -33.22 -19.47
N GLY A 283 -22.00 -32.46 -20.54
CA GLY A 283 -21.48 -31.12 -20.78
C GLY A 283 -21.90 -30.11 -19.71
N VAL A 284 -23.16 -30.16 -19.26
CA VAL A 284 -23.68 -29.33 -18.16
C VAL A 284 -22.95 -29.65 -16.85
N ALA A 285 -22.80 -30.93 -16.51
CA ALA A 285 -22.08 -31.36 -15.30
C ALA A 285 -20.61 -30.89 -15.32
N PHE A 286 -19.94 -31.05 -16.46
CA PHE A 286 -18.57 -30.56 -16.66
C PHE A 286 -18.47 -29.02 -16.49
N GLY A 287 -19.40 -28.26 -17.10
CA GLY A 287 -19.47 -26.81 -16.94
C GLY A 287 -19.70 -26.35 -15.49
N ASN A 288 -20.56 -27.05 -14.75
CA ASN A 288 -20.82 -26.78 -13.33
C ASN A 288 -19.59 -27.07 -12.45
N CYS A 289 -18.86 -28.13 -12.72
CA CYS A 289 -17.60 -28.43 -12.02
C CYS A 289 -16.50 -27.42 -12.35
N ALA A 290 -16.40 -26.99 -13.61
CA ALA A 290 -15.50 -25.90 -14.00
C ALA A 290 -15.83 -24.58 -13.27
N LYS A 291 -17.12 -24.32 -12.97
CA LYS A 291 -17.58 -23.15 -12.20
C LYS A 291 -17.32 -23.28 -10.69
N ALA A 292 -17.52 -24.46 -10.11
CA ALA A 292 -17.41 -24.69 -8.67
C ALA A 292 -15.96 -24.82 -8.16
N GLY A 293 -14.99 -25.04 -9.07
CA GLY A 293 -13.57 -25.21 -8.74
C GLY A 293 -13.22 -26.65 -8.35
N ALA A 294 -11.97 -27.05 -8.67
CA ALA A 294 -11.49 -28.44 -8.55
C ALA A 294 -11.48 -29.03 -7.12
N GLY A 295 -11.75 -28.20 -6.09
CA GLY A 295 -11.87 -28.62 -4.69
C GLY A 295 -13.27 -29.10 -4.27
N ASN A 296 -14.28 -29.00 -5.15
CA ASN A 296 -15.64 -29.43 -4.80
C ASN A 296 -15.74 -30.97 -4.76
N PRO A 297 -16.18 -31.60 -3.64
CA PRO A 297 -16.30 -33.05 -3.50
C PRO A 297 -17.18 -33.71 -4.58
N ALA A 298 -18.18 -32.99 -5.10
CA ALA A 298 -19.07 -33.48 -6.15
C ALA A 298 -18.38 -33.67 -7.52
N CYS A 299 -17.19 -33.09 -7.69
CA CYS A 299 -16.41 -33.12 -8.94
C CYS A 299 -15.24 -34.12 -8.88
N GLN A 300 -15.15 -34.93 -7.82
CA GLN A 300 -14.05 -35.89 -7.63
C GLN A 300 -14.31 -37.28 -8.24
N GLN A 301 -15.45 -37.48 -8.90
CA GLN A 301 -15.77 -38.74 -9.56
C GLN A 301 -14.95 -38.94 -10.86
N PRO A 302 -14.52 -40.17 -11.20
CA PRO A 302 -13.80 -40.46 -12.43
C PRO A 302 -14.61 -40.06 -13.67
N GLY A 303 -14.04 -39.24 -14.55
CA GLY A 303 -14.69 -38.78 -15.80
C GLY A 303 -15.41 -37.42 -15.72
N MET A 304 -15.38 -36.72 -14.57
CA MET A 304 -15.96 -35.37 -14.41
C MET A 304 -14.96 -34.23 -14.63
N ASN A 305 -13.65 -34.52 -14.59
CA ASN A 305 -12.56 -33.53 -14.73
C ASN A 305 -11.90 -33.52 -16.12
N SER A 306 -12.39 -34.37 -17.02
CA SER A 306 -11.94 -34.49 -18.40
C SER A 306 -13.13 -34.76 -19.30
N ILE A 307 -13.09 -34.27 -20.53
CA ILE A 307 -14.15 -34.53 -21.51
C ILE A 307 -14.25 -36.05 -21.73
N PRO A 308 -15.41 -36.68 -21.49
CA PRO A 308 -15.58 -38.12 -21.72
C PRO A 308 -15.24 -38.48 -23.17
N PRO A 309 -14.43 -39.53 -23.42
CA PRO A 309 -13.98 -39.88 -24.77
C PRO A 309 -15.14 -40.06 -25.76
N GLU A 310 -16.26 -40.61 -25.30
CA GLU A 310 -17.48 -40.82 -26.09
C GLU A 310 -18.23 -39.52 -26.45
N CYS A 311 -17.89 -38.39 -25.82
CA CYS A 311 -18.46 -37.08 -26.11
C CYS A 311 -17.44 -36.12 -26.74
N MET A 312 -16.23 -36.58 -27.03
CA MET A 312 -15.18 -35.75 -27.62
C MET A 312 -15.55 -35.37 -29.06
N GLY A 313 -15.65 -34.05 -29.33
CA GLY A 313 -16.13 -33.52 -30.62
C GLY A 313 -17.65 -33.52 -30.80
N ASN A 314 -18.43 -33.91 -29.78
CA ASN A 314 -19.89 -33.90 -29.86
C ASN A 314 -20.44 -32.47 -29.63
N PRO A 315 -21.24 -31.92 -30.58
CA PRO A 315 -21.77 -30.56 -30.46
C PRO A 315 -22.76 -30.38 -29.30
N GLU A 316 -23.47 -31.44 -28.88
CA GLU A 316 -24.39 -31.38 -27.73
C GLU A 316 -23.64 -31.23 -26.39
N PHE A 317 -22.44 -31.81 -26.26
CA PHE A 317 -21.59 -31.58 -25.09
C PHE A 317 -21.15 -30.12 -25.00
N GLN A 318 -20.74 -29.51 -26.12
CA GLN A 318 -20.39 -28.09 -26.17
C GLN A 318 -21.59 -27.19 -25.88
N LYS A 319 -22.79 -27.52 -26.37
CA LYS A 319 -24.02 -26.80 -26.03
C LYS A 319 -24.35 -26.89 -24.54
N GLY A 320 -24.22 -28.07 -23.93
CA GLY A 320 -24.44 -28.27 -22.49
C GLY A 320 -23.43 -27.54 -21.62
N MET A 321 -22.15 -27.53 -22.00
CA MET A 321 -21.13 -26.74 -21.30
C MET A 321 -21.39 -25.24 -21.44
N SER A 322 -21.76 -24.79 -22.64
CA SER A 322 -22.00 -23.36 -22.93
C SER A 322 -23.29 -22.84 -22.29
N SER A 323 -24.30 -23.69 -22.07
CA SER A 323 -25.55 -23.28 -21.42
C SER A 323 -25.34 -22.84 -19.97
N VAL A 324 -24.39 -23.46 -19.26
CA VAL A 324 -23.96 -23.05 -17.91
C VAL A 324 -23.24 -21.69 -17.94
N ILE A 325 -22.45 -21.43 -18.99
CA ILE A 325 -21.73 -20.15 -19.15
C ILE A 325 -22.71 -19.01 -19.49
N SER A 326 -23.76 -19.27 -20.28
CA SER A 326 -24.78 -18.27 -20.64
C SER A 326 -25.74 -17.89 -19.51
N GLN A 327 -25.92 -18.73 -18.49
CA GLN A 327 -26.70 -18.40 -17.29
C GLN A 327 -26.06 -17.29 -16.43
N THR A 328 -24.81 -16.89 -16.72
CA THR A 328 -24.12 -15.78 -16.02
C THR A 328 -24.46 -14.39 -16.56
N ARG A 329 -25.38 -14.28 -17.53
CA ARG A 329 -25.64 -13.01 -18.22
C ARG A 329 -27.12 -12.60 -18.32
N GLN A 330 -27.99 -13.20 -17.53
CA GLN A 330 -29.38 -12.77 -17.38
C GLN A 330 -29.76 -12.81 -15.89
N ASP A 331 -29.53 -11.69 -15.21
CA ASP A 331 -30.45 -11.13 -14.20
C ASP A 331 -30.11 -9.63 -14.03
N PRO A 332 -30.91 -8.74 -14.63
CA PRO A 332 -30.90 -7.32 -14.34
C PRO A 332 -32.13 -6.98 -13.49
N GLN A 333 -32.04 -7.15 -12.16
CA GLN A 333 -32.85 -6.48 -11.14
C GLN A 333 -32.54 -7.11 -9.78
N ASP A 334 -31.70 -6.45 -8.99
CA ASP A 334 -31.74 -6.42 -7.52
C ASP A 334 -30.54 -5.60 -7.02
N PHE A 335 -30.68 -4.29 -7.17
CA PHE A 335 -29.89 -3.29 -6.44
C PHE A 335 -30.84 -2.15 -6.07
N GLN A 336 -31.82 -2.46 -5.22
CA GLN A 336 -32.59 -1.47 -4.47
C GLN A 336 -33.21 -2.15 -3.26
N ASP A 337 -32.96 -1.54 -2.09
CA ASP A 337 -33.50 -1.80 -0.75
C ASP A 337 -32.97 -3.04 -0.02
N SER A 338 -32.05 -2.93 0.95
CA SER A 338 -32.37 -2.49 2.33
C SER A 338 -31.09 -2.23 3.19
N PRO A 339 -31.22 -1.68 4.43
CA PRO A 339 -30.41 -0.58 4.94
C PRO A 339 -29.27 -0.96 5.90
N ASP A 340 -28.48 0.06 6.27
CA ASP A 340 -27.51 0.12 7.37
C ASP A 340 -26.26 -0.74 7.28
N ILE A 341 -25.15 -0.19 6.77
CA ILE A 341 -23.85 -0.16 7.47
C ILE A 341 -23.05 1.08 6.99
N GLN A 342 -23.14 2.17 7.75
CA GLN A 342 -22.05 3.14 7.85
C GLN A 342 -21.04 2.62 8.87
N ASN A 343 -19.90 2.08 8.44
CA ASN A 343 -18.66 2.25 9.20
C ASN A 343 -17.42 1.99 8.35
N THR A 344 -16.64 3.04 8.15
CA THR A 344 -15.33 3.04 7.49
C THR A 344 -14.23 2.78 8.51
N GLN A 345 -13.82 1.52 8.71
CA GLN A 345 -12.58 1.22 9.44
C GLN A 345 -11.83 -0.05 8.98
N ASP A 346 -12.48 -1.03 8.33
CA ASP A 346 -11.83 -2.33 8.04
C ASP A 346 -11.08 -2.45 6.69
N VAL A 347 -11.08 -1.40 5.85
CA VAL A 347 -10.37 -1.44 4.55
C VAL A 347 -8.89 -1.00 4.69
N GLN A 348 -8.48 -0.42 5.81
CA GLN A 348 -7.09 0.04 6.03
C GLN A 348 -6.16 -1.02 6.65
N ASP A 349 -6.68 -2.04 7.33
CA ASP A 349 -5.83 -3.06 7.98
C ASP A 349 -5.37 -4.20 7.05
N SER A 350 -6.02 -4.37 5.89
CA SER A 350 -5.61 -5.38 4.90
C SER A 350 -4.45 -4.91 4.00
N GLN A 351 -4.14 -3.61 3.96
CA GLN A 351 -3.02 -3.07 3.16
C GLN A 351 -1.74 -2.89 3.99
N ASN A 352 -1.83 -2.79 5.32
CA ASN A 352 -0.67 -2.71 6.20
C ASN A 352 -0.01 -4.07 6.47
N THR A 353 -0.77 -5.17 6.47
CA THR A 353 -0.26 -6.54 6.65
C THR A 353 0.58 -7.02 5.45
N LEU A 354 0.32 -6.53 4.23
CA LEU A 354 1.08 -6.89 3.03
C LEU A 354 2.44 -6.16 2.91
N ASN A 355 2.60 -5.02 3.59
CA ASN A 355 3.85 -4.23 3.57
C ASN A 355 4.85 -4.65 4.65
N LEU A 356 4.39 -5.33 5.72
CA LEU A 356 5.25 -5.89 6.77
C LEU A 356 6.03 -7.15 6.33
N LEU A 357 5.53 -7.89 5.33
CA LEU A 357 6.21 -9.08 4.79
C LEU A 357 7.33 -8.77 3.78
N LYS A 358 7.45 -7.52 3.31
CA LYS A 358 8.46 -7.12 2.31
C LYS A 358 9.78 -6.61 2.89
N ASN A 359 9.85 -6.35 4.19
CA ASN A 359 11.01 -5.72 4.84
C ASN A 359 11.68 -6.55 5.96
N LEU A 360 11.50 -7.87 5.98
CA LEU A 360 12.24 -8.73 6.91
C LEU A 360 13.72 -8.85 6.50
N PRO A 361 14.69 -8.61 7.41
CA PRO A 361 16.11 -8.85 7.15
C PRO A 361 16.40 -10.31 6.84
N SER A 362 17.37 -10.55 5.97
CA SER A 362 17.70 -11.84 5.35
C SER A 362 18.13 -12.99 6.29
N VAL A 363 18.09 -12.80 7.61
CA VAL A 363 18.56 -13.78 8.61
C VAL A 363 17.46 -14.78 9.03
N LEU A 364 16.19 -14.53 8.69
CA LEU A 364 15.07 -15.43 9.06
C LEU A 364 14.59 -16.37 7.93
N LYS A 365 15.39 -16.61 6.89
CA LYS A 365 15.00 -17.52 5.78
C LYS A 365 15.54 -18.95 5.88
N ASN A 366 16.35 -19.28 6.90
CA ASN A 366 16.92 -20.63 7.10
C ASN A 366 16.81 -21.11 8.56
N LEU A 367 15.59 -21.06 9.10
CA LEU A 367 15.07 -21.92 10.16
C LEU A 367 13.68 -22.36 9.70
#